data_AF-A0A7X1ZKC2-F1
#
_entry.id   AF-A0A7X1ZKC2-F1
#
_cell.length_a   1.000
_cell.length_b   1.000
_cell.length_c   1.000
_cell.angle_alpha   90.00
_cell.angle_beta   90.00
_cell.angle_gamma   90.00
#
_symmetry.space_group_name_H-M   'P 1'
#
loop_
_entity.id
_entity.type
_entity.pdbx_description
1 polymer ?
#
loop_
_entity_poly.entity_id
_entity_poly.type
_entity_poly.pdbx_seq_one_letter_code
_entity_poly.pdbx_strand_id
1 'polypeptide(L)'
;MGVREAEEFYAPIKERLAEKMKGKLLKEIRSSLQGSLDFELPSGIEEGIAEELKVYKVEHEFNKIIKFMTGIDPREVFEEEERKEVREKCLALVYQGENAITKIRKVLGETNPKEAAPGTVRKDFGLDIIKNGAHASDSSLSAEREMKIIQIEKDDIPEMVEKHYGRI
;
A
#
# COMPACT_ATOMS: atom_id res chain seq x y z
N MET A 1 13.60 -0.12 -2.50
CA MET A 1 12.79 -1.33 -2.25
C MET A 1 12.32 -1.88 -3.58
N GLY A 2 12.65 -3.13 -3.88
CA GLY A 2 12.20 -3.82 -5.10
C GLY A 2 10.76 -4.34 -4.99
N VAL A 3 10.25 -4.94 -6.07
CA VAL A 3 8.90 -5.55 -6.13
C VAL A 3 8.72 -6.61 -5.05
N ARG A 4 9.69 -7.53 -4.91
CA ARG A 4 9.59 -8.62 -3.93
C ARG A 4 9.52 -8.13 -2.49
N GLU A 5 10.38 -7.19 -2.14
CA GLU A 5 10.40 -6.58 -0.80
C GLU A 5 9.10 -5.82 -0.52
N ALA A 6 8.57 -5.09 -1.51
CA ALA A 6 7.28 -4.41 -1.38
C ALA A 6 6.12 -5.39 -1.20
N GLU A 7 6.11 -6.51 -1.92
CA GLU A 7 5.10 -7.56 -1.76
C GLU A 7 5.11 -8.13 -0.34
N GLU A 8 6.29 -8.41 0.21
CA GLU A 8 6.44 -8.88 1.59
C GLU A 8 6.03 -7.81 2.62
N PHE A 9 6.44 -6.56 2.39
CA PHE A 9 6.16 -5.43 3.27
C PHE A 9 4.65 -5.19 3.42
N TYR A 10 3.92 -5.21 2.29
CA TYR A 10 2.50 -4.92 2.24
C TYR A 10 1.59 -6.15 2.33
N ALA A 11 2.14 -7.37 2.40
CA ALA A 11 1.36 -8.61 2.46
C ALA A 11 0.18 -8.58 3.46
N PRO A 12 0.32 -8.05 4.71
CA PRO A 12 -0.79 -8.00 5.66
C PRO A 12 -2.00 -7.16 5.21
N ILE A 13 -1.83 -6.29 4.21
CA ILE A 13 -2.92 -5.47 3.67
C ILE A 13 -3.87 -6.31 2.81
N LYS A 14 -3.41 -7.40 2.19
CA LYS A 14 -4.26 -8.23 1.30
C LYS A 14 -5.51 -8.74 2.02
N GLU A 15 -5.36 -9.20 3.26
CA GLU A 15 -6.49 -9.68 4.08
C GLU A 15 -7.51 -8.57 4.34
N ARG A 16 -7.02 -7.39 4.75
CA ARG A 16 -7.87 -6.20 4.99
C ARG A 16 -8.57 -5.71 3.71
N LEU A 17 -7.92 -5.85 2.55
CA LEU A 17 -8.56 -5.55 1.26
C LEU A 17 -9.68 -6.55 0.97
N ALA A 18 -9.46 -7.84 1.18
CA ALA A 18 -10.44 -8.89 0.90
C ALA A 18 -11.76 -8.68 1.66
N GLU A 19 -11.70 -8.27 2.93
CA GLU A 19 -12.87 -7.94 3.75
C GLU A 19 -13.72 -6.80 3.14
N LYS A 20 -13.07 -5.79 2.56
CA LYS A 20 -13.73 -4.60 2.00
C LYS A 20 -14.16 -4.78 0.55
N MET A 21 -13.48 -5.63 -0.22
CA MET A 21 -13.67 -5.73 -1.67
C MET A 21 -15.03 -6.32 -2.05
N LYS A 22 -15.55 -7.31 -1.31
CA LYS A 22 -16.82 -7.96 -1.65
C LYS A 22 -17.98 -6.96 -1.77
N GLY A 23 -18.16 -6.10 -0.76
CA GLY A 23 -19.25 -5.12 -0.75
C GLY A 23 -19.08 -4.03 -1.81
N LYS A 24 -17.85 -3.61 -2.10
CA LYS A 24 -17.56 -2.63 -3.16
C LYS A 24 -17.82 -3.23 -4.54
N LEU A 25 -17.35 -4.45 -4.77
CA LEU A 25 -17.49 -5.15 -6.04
C LEU A 25 -18.95 -5.48 -6.34
N LEU A 26 -19.73 -5.89 -5.34
CA LEU A 26 -21.17 -6.12 -5.49
C LEU A 26 -21.90 -4.83 -5.91
N LYS A 27 -21.55 -3.68 -5.35
CA LYS A 27 -22.12 -2.38 -5.76
C LYS A 27 -21.73 -2.02 -7.20
N GLU A 28 -20.46 -2.23 -7.57
CA GLU A 28 -19.95 -2.00 -8.93
C GLU A 28 -20.69 -2.91 -9.95
N ILE A 29 -20.83 -4.20 -9.65
CA ILE A 29 -21.55 -5.18 -10.48
C ILE A 29 -23.01 -4.77 -10.65
N ARG A 30 -23.73 -4.52 -9.54
CA ARG A 30 -25.14 -4.10 -9.60
C ARG A 30 -25.32 -2.83 -10.43
N SER A 31 -24.50 -1.80 -10.19
CA SER A 31 -24.57 -0.55 -10.94
C SER A 31 -24.25 -0.73 -12.43
N SER A 32 -23.40 -1.70 -12.78
CA SER A 32 -23.00 -1.95 -14.17
C SER A 32 -24.00 -2.81 -14.93
N LEU A 33 -24.64 -3.78 -14.25
CA LEU A 33 -25.64 -4.68 -14.83
C LEU A 33 -27.05 -4.09 -14.85
N GLN A 34 -27.33 -3.11 -13.98
CA GLN A 34 -28.63 -2.46 -13.90
C GLN A 34 -29.00 -1.80 -15.25
N GLY A 35 -30.03 -2.35 -15.90
CA GLY A 35 -30.52 -1.84 -17.18
C GLY A 35 -29.62 -2.15 -18.38
N SER A 36 -28.56 -2.94 -18.21
CA SER A 36 -27.72 -3.40 -19.33
C SER A 36 -28.21 -4.70 -19.96
N LEU A 37 -29.10 -5.43 -19.26
CA LEU A 37 -29.68 -6.70 -19.69
C LEU A 37 -31.15 -6.50 -20.03
N ASP A 38 -31.62 -7.25 -21.03
CA ASP A 38 -33.04 -7.30 -21.44
C ASP A 38 -33.87 -8.30 -20.63
N PHE A 39 -33.27 -8.88 -19.57
CA PHE A 39 -33.91 -9.80 -18.63
C PHE A 39 -33.49 -9.49 -17.19
N GLU A 40 -34.30 -9.97 -16.23
CA GLU A 40 -33.99 -9.85 -14.80
C GLU A 40 -33.00 -10.94 -14.36
N LEU A 41 -31.97 -10.56 -13.62
CA LEU A 41 -31.05 -11.52 -13.02
C LEU A 41 -31.75 -12.27 -11.87
N PRO A 42 -31.61 -13.61 -11.81
CA PRO A 42 -32.04 -14.37 -10.66
C PRO A 42 -31.38 -13.89 -9.37
N SER A 43 -32.13 -13.91 -8.26
CA SER A 43 -31.62 -13.52 -6.94
C SER A 43 -30.35 -14.31 -6.58
N GLY A 44 -29.30 -13.61 -6.16
CA GLY A 44 -28.04 -14.21 -5.71
C GLY A 44 -26.95 -14.33 -6.79
N ILE A 45 -27.28 -14.04 -8.06
CA ILE A 45 -26.31 -14.13 -9.16
C ILE A 45 -25.23 -13.06 -9.02
N GLU A 46 -25.60 -11.82 -8.68
CA GLU A 46 -24.62 -10.75 -8.50
C GLU A 46 -23.68 -11.03 -7.33
N GLU A 47 -24.18 -11.63 -6.24
CA GLU A 47 -23.37 -12.09 -5.12
C GLU A 47 -22.41 -13.22 -5.54
N GLY A 48 -22.88 -14.15 -6.37
CA GLY A 48 -22.04 -15.23 -6.94
C GLY A 48 -20.90 -14.67 -7.79
N ILE A 49 -21.21 -13.78 -8.73
CA ILE A 49 -20.22 -13.10 -9.57
C ILE A 49 -19.23 -12.31 -8.69
N ALA A 50 -19.72 -11.58 -7.69
CA ALA A 50 -18.87 -10.83 -6.77
C ALA A 50 -17.94 -11.73 -5.96
N GLU A 51 -18.38 -12.93 -5.58
CA GLU A 51 -17.56 -13.90 -4.85
C GLU A 51 -16.44 -14.45 -5.74
N GLU A 52 -16.76 -14.85 -6.97
CA GLU A 52 -15.77 -15.36 -7.94
C GLU A 52 -14.72 -14.30 -8.30
N LEU A 53 -15.14 -13.06 -8.53
CA LEU A 53 -14.25 -11.98 -8.94
C LEU A 53 -13.48 -11.34 -7.78
N LYS A 54 -13.83 -11.64 -6.52
CA LYS A 54 -13.24 -11.00 -5.32
C LYS A 54 -11.72 -11.14 -5.29
N VAL A 55 -11.20 -12.33 -5.56
CA VAL A 55 -9.75 -12.61 -5.49
C VAL A 55 -8.99 -11.75 -6.50
N TYR A 56 -9.44 -11.72 -7.75
CA TYR A 56 -8.85 -10.88 -8.80
C TYR A 56 -8.93 -9.39 -8.47
N LYS A 57 -10.03 -8.93 -7.87
CA LYS A 57 -10.17 -7.54 -7.45
C LYS A 57 -9.18 -7.19 -6.33
N VAL A 58 -9.00 -8.07 -5.35
CA VAL A 58 -8.03 -7.88 -4.26
C VAL A 58 -6.61 -7.82 -4.82
N GLU A 59 -6.24 -8.75 -5.70
CA GLU A 59 -4.93 -8.76 -6.35
C GLU A 59 -4.72 -7.50 -7.20
N HIS A 60 -5.73 -7.06 -7.94
CA HIS A 60 -5.67 -5.83 -8.73
C HIS A 60 -5.41 -4.60 -7.86
N GLU A 61 -6.15 -4.43 -6.75
CA GLU A 61 -5.92 -3.29 -5.84
C GLU A 61 -4.57 -3.40 -5.12
N PHE A 62 -4.13 -4.61 -4.76
CA PHE A 62 -2.81 -4.84 -4.17
C PHE A 62 -1.68 -4.47 -5.14
N ASN A 63 -1.78 -4.90 -6.40
CA ASN A 63 -0.77 -4.62 -7.43
C ASN A 63 -0.63 -3.12 -7.72
N LYS A 64 -1.70 -2.33 -7.56
CA LYS A 64 -1.60 -0.87 -7.63
C LYS A 64 -0.73 -0.28 -6.51
N ILE A 65 -0.81 -0.84 -5.30
CA ILE A 65 0.04 -0.40 -4.18
C ILE A 65 1.49 -0.73 -4.50
N ILE A 66 1.78 -1.97 -4.95
CA ILE A 66 3.14 -2.38 -5.32
C ILE A 66 3.68 -1.48 -6.43
N LYS A 67 2.92 -1.29 -7.51
CA LYS A 67 3.30 -0.42 -8.63
C LYS A 67 3.57 1.01 -8.20
N PHE A 68 2.76 1.56 -7.29
CA PHE A 68 3.01 2.89 -6.77
C PHE A 68 4.31 2.97 -5.96
N MET A 69 4.58 1.95 -5.13
CA MET A 69 5.73 1.94 -4.24
C MET A 69 7.05 1.65 -4.95
N THR A 70 7.02 0.91 -6.06
CA THR A 70 8.24 0.45 -6.76
C THR A 70 8.43 1.08 -8.14
N GLY A 71 7.37 1.68 -8.70
CA GLY A 71 7.33 2.14 -10.09
C GLY A 71 7.14 1.01 -11.10
N ILE A 72 7.00 -0.24 -10.65
CA ILE A 72 6.97 -1.44 -11.49
C ILE A 72 5.68 -2.23 -11.24
N ASP A 73 4.95 -2.56 -12.30
CA ASP A 73 3.78 -3.43 -12.19
C ASP A 73 4.23 -4.88 -11.93
N PRO A 74 3.87 -5.50 -10.78
CA PRO A 74 4.35 -6.84 -10.44
C PRO A 74 3.90 -7.93 -11.44
N ARG A 75 2.93 -7.63 -12.32
CA ARG A 75 2.46 -8.53 -13.38
C ARG A 75 3.32 -8.51 -14.63
N GLU A 76 4.16 -7.48 -14.78
CA GLU A 76 5.07 -7.31 -15.92
C GLU A 76 6.47 -7.83 -15.60
N VAL A 77 6.69 -8.38 -14.40
CA VAL A 77 7.99 -8.87 -13.93
C VAL A 77 7.98 -10.40 -13.81
N PHE A 78 8.77 -11.05 -14.66
CA PHE A 78 8.85 -12.51 -14.73
C PHE A 78 10.14 -13.05 -14.11
N GLU A 79 11.23 -12.29 -14.17
CA GLU A 79 12.54 -12.68 -13.67
C GLU A 79 12.77 -12.18 -12.23
N GLU A 80 13.36 -13.02 -11.38
CA GLU A 80 13.65 -12.65 -9.97
C GLU A 80 14.62 -11.48 -9.86
N GLU A 81 15.53 -11.33 -10.82
CA GLU A 81 16.51 -10.24 -10.84
C GLU A 81 15.84 -8.88 -11.09
N GLU A 82 14.83 -8.83 -11.97
CA GLU A 82 14.02 -7.64 -12.21
C GLU A 82 13.17 -7.28 -10.99
N ARG A 83 12.75 -8.27 -10.19
CA ARG A 83 12.02 -8.01 -8.92
C ARG A 83 12.87 -7.31 -7.86
N LYS A 84 14.20 -7.30 -8.00
CA LYS A 84 15.13 -6.57 -7.13
C LYS A 84 15.39 -5.14 -7.62
N GLU A 85 14.98 -4.80 -8.84
CA GLU A 85 15.20 -3.47 -9.40
C GLU A 85 14.51 -2.40 -8.55
N VAL A 86 15.23 -1.31 -8.23
CA VAL A 86 14.71 -0.16 -7.48
C VAL A 86 14.62 1.03 -8.42
N ARG A 87 13.41 1.44 -8.78
CA ARG A 87 13.17 2.63 -9.62
C ARG A 87 12.75 3.85 -8.81
N GLU A 88 11.95 3.62 -7.78
CA GLU A 88 11.48 4.67 -6.89
C GLU A 88 12.33 4.75 -5.61
N LYS A 89 12.56 5.98 -5.15
CA LYS A 89 13.29 6.25 -3.92
C LYS A 89 12.33 6.62 -2.80
N CYS A 90 12.63 6.15 -1.59
CA CYS A 90 11.95 6.57 -0.39
C CYS A 90 12.98 6.85 0.71
N LEU A 91 12.59 7.66 1.70
CA LEU A 91 13.34 7.85 2.92
C LEU A 91 12.73 6.97 4.01
N ALA A 92 13.47 5.98 4.49
CA ALA A 92 13.09 5.18 5.64
C ALA A 92 13.66 5.81 6.92
N LEU A 93 12.82 5.92 7.95
CA LEU A 93 13.20 6.48 9.25
C LEU A 93 12.75 5.52 10.36
N VAL A 94 13.63 5.25 11.32
CA VAL A 94 13.29 4.50 12.53
C VAL A 94 13.23 5.45 13.71
N TYR A 95 12.04 5.54 14.32
CA TYR A 95 11.81 6.35 15.51
C TYR A 95 11.82 5.46 16.76
N GLN A 96 12.62 5.85 17.75
CA GLN A 96 12.64 5.20 19.05
C GLN A 96 12.11 6.15 20.13
N GLY A 97 11.29 5.62 21.03
CA GLY A 97 10.82 6.36 22.19
C GLY A 97 9.50 5.82 22.74
N GLU A 98 9.09 6.37 23.86
CA GLU A 98 7.82 6.01 24.49
C GLU A 98 6.65 6.34 23.55
N ASN A 99 5.79 5.35 23.30
CA ASN A 99 4.62 5.47 22.41
C ASN A 99 4.97 5.93 20.98
N ALA A 100 6.17 5.60 20.47
CA ALA A 100 6.67 6.06 19.16
C ALA A 100 5.67 5.79 18.02
N ILE A 101 5.12 4.58 17.93
CA ILE A 101 4.16 4.18 16.90
C ILE A 101 2.92 5.08 16.92
N THR A 102 2.29 5.25 18.09
CA THR A 102 1.10 6.09 18.23
C THR A 102 1.41 7.55 17.89
N LYS A 103 2.56 8.06 18.36
CA LYS A 103 3.00 9.43 18.10
C LYS A 103 3.22 9.68 16.61
N ILE A 104 3.94 8.82 15.90
CA ILE A 104 4.19 9.03 14.47
C ILE A 104 2.90 8.90 13.66
N ARG A 105 2.03 7.94 13.98
CA ARG A 105 0.73 7.80 13.30
C ARG A 105 -0.15 9.04 13.50
N LYS A 106 -0.12 9.65 14.68
CA LYS A 106 -0.82 10.91 14.94
C LYS A 106 -0.28 12.07 14.08
N VAL A 107 1.04 12.14 13.88
CA VAL A 107 1.66 13.14 13.00
C VAL A 107 1.28 12.89 11.53
N LEU A 108 1.18 11.64 11.10
CA LEU A 108 0.74 11.33 9.74
C LEU A 108 -0.74 11.66 9.51
N GLY A 109 -1.60 11.35 10.49
CA GLY A 109 -3.04 11.48 10.39
C GLY A 109 -3.70 10.28 9.70
N GLU A 110 -5.01 10.39 9.45
CA GLU A 110 -5.81 9.31 8.88
C GLU A 110 -5.31 8.86 7.51
N THR A 111 -5.47 7.56 7.20
CA THR A 111 -4.97 6.96 5.95
C THR A 111 -5.57 7.61 4.70
N ASN A 112 -6.82 8.07 4.78
CA ASN A 112 -7.45 8.85 3.72
C ASN A 112 -7.16 10.34 3.95
N PRO A 113 -6.38 11.01 3.07
CA PRO A 113 -6.09 12.45 3.17
C PRO A 113 -7.34 13.34 3.33
N LYS A 114 -8.48 12.92 2.77
CA LYS A 114 -9.74 13.67 2.88
C LYS A 114 -10.29 13.70 4.30
N GLU A 115 -10.03 12.65 5.08
CA GLU A 115 -10.48 12.46 6.47
C GLU A 115 -9.41 12.91 7.48
N ALA A 116 -8.18 13.15 7.04
CA ALA A 116 -7.09 13.60 7.90
C ALA A 116 -7.30 15.05 8.38
N ALA A 117 -6.89 15.33 9.62
CA ALA A 117 -6.98 16.64 10.23
C ALA A 117 -5.97 17.64 9.62
N PRO A 118 -6.29 18.95 9.56
CA PRO A 118 -5.35 19.97 9.11
C PRO A 118 -4.00 19.92 9.84
N GLY A 119 -2.90 20.05 9.11
CA GLY A 119 -1.54 20.03 9.66
C GLY A 119 -0.95 18.64 9.90
N THR A 120 -1.65 17.56 9.52
CA THR A 120 -1.03 16.23 9.47
C THR A 120 -0.41 15.99 8.10
N VAL A 121 0.65 15.16 8.04
CA VAL A 121 1.40 14.90 6.79
C VAL A 121 0.48 14.46 5.66
N ARG A 122 -0.45 13.54 5.93
CA ARG A 122 -1.36 13.02 4.89
C ARG A 122 -2.38 14.04 4.42
N LYS A 123 -2.77 15.00 5.27
CA LYS A 123 -3.68 16.07 4.88
C LYS A 123 -3.01 17.04 3.91
N ASP A 124 -1.76 17.38 4.20
CA ASP A 124 -1.03 18.42 3.48
C ASP A 124 -0.39 17.89 2.19
N PHE A 125 0.02 16.61 2.16
CA PHE A 125 0.79 16.03 1.06
C PHE A 125 0.13 14.83 0.38
N GLY A 126 -0.97 14.30 0.92
CA GLY A 126 -1.66 13.15 0.36
C GLY A 126 -2.69 13.53 -0.72
N LEU A 127 -2.80 12.70 -1.76
CA LEU A 127 -3.76 12.87 -2.86
C LEU A 127 -4.97 11.93 -2.71
N ASP A 128 -4.71 10.68 -2.38
CA ASP A 128 -5.72 9.64 -2.20
C ASP A 128 -5.23 8.56 -1.21
N ILE A 129 -5.98 7.46 -1.06
CA ILE A 129 -5.67 6.38 -0.11
C ILE A 129 -4.36 5.65 -0.45
N ILE A 130 -4.02 5.52 -1.74
CA ILE A 130 -2.77 4.87 -2.19
C ILE A 130 -1.63 5.88 -2.13
N LYS A 131 -1.85 7.08 -2.70
CA LYS A 131 -0.89 8.19 -2.71
C LYS A 131 -1.10 9.10 -1.51
N ASN A 132 -1.02 8.54 -0.30
CA ASN A 132 -1.39 9.27 0.92
C ASN A 132 -0.24 10.10 1.52
N GLY A 133 0.95 10.07 0.93
CA GLY A 133 2.11 10.89 1.33
C GLY A 133 3.08 10.21 2.29
N ALA A 134 2.62 9.33 3.20
CA ALA A 134 3.51 8.66 4.15
C ALA A 134 2.96 7.35 4.74
N HIS A 135 3.87 6.39 4.95
CA HIS A 135 3.63 5.12 5.65
C HIS A 135 4.16 5.18 7.09
N ALA A 136 3.48 4.50 8.01
CA ALA A 136 3.99 4.19 9.33
C ALA A 136 3.39 2.87 9.82
N SER A 137 4.21 2.07 10.51
CA SER A 137 3.79 0.80 11.11
C SER A 137 2.58 0.99 12.03
N ASP A 138 1.72 -0.03 12.13
CA ASP A 138 0.50 0.01 12.96
C ASP A 138 0.64 -0.67 14.32
N SER A 139 1.73 -1.39 14.55
CA SER A 139 2.02 -2.15 15.76
C SER A 139 3.52 -2.42 15.89
N SER A 140 3.98 -2.82 17.07
CA SER A 140 5.38 -3.19 17.29
C SER A 140 5.80 -4.39 16.43
N LEU A 141 4.91 -5.37 16.27
CA LEU A 141 5.14 -6.52 15.40
C LEU A 141 5.29 -6.10 13.93
N SER A 142 4.46 -5.16 13.47
CA SER A 142 4.61 -4.59 12.13
C SER A 142 5.93 -3.82 12.01
N ALA A 143 6.30 -3.00 12.99
CA ALA A 143 7.56 -2.26 12.98
C ALA A 143 8.77 -3.20 12.90
N GLU A 144 8.80 -4.27 13.70
CA GLU A 144 9.88 -5.26 13.66
C GLU A 144 10.00 -5.98 12.32
N ARG A 145 8.86 -6.39 11.72
CA ARG A 145 8.85 -7.00 10.39
C ARG A 145 9.32 -6.02 9.32
N GLU A 146 8.75 -4.82 9.32
CA GLU A 146 9.05 -3.77 8.35
C GLU A 146 10.53 -3.37 8.41
N MET A 147 11.11 -3.22 9.61
CA MET A 147 12.54 -2.93 9.82
C MET A 147 13.46 -4.02 9.23
N LYS A 148 13.10 -5.30 9.37
CA LYS A 148 13.87 -6.42 8.78
C LYS A 148 13.85 -6.41 7.25
N ILE A 149 12.72 -6.03 6.66
CA ILE A 149 12.57 -5.97 5.19
C ILE A 149 13.40 -4.81 4.62
N ILE A 150 13.35 -3.63 5.25
CA ILE A 150 14.10 -2.45 4.78
C ILE A 150 15.61 -2.54 5.06
N GLN A 151 16.05 -3.48 5.91
CA GLN A 151 17.46 -3.69 6.27
C GLN A 151 18.12 -2.40 6.79
N ILE A 152 17.53 -1.77 7.80
CA ILE A 152 17.98 -0.48 8.34
C ILE A 152 19.44 -0.47 8.78
N GLU A 153 20.00 -1.64 9.09
CA GLU A 153 21.42 -1.83 9.40
C GLU A 153 22.36 -1.54 8.22
N LYS A 154 21.85 -1.52 6.99
CA LYS A 154 22.59 -1.16 5.77
C LYS A 154 22.50 0.34 5.46
N ASP A 155 22.33 1.17 6.48
CA ASP A 155 22.17 2.63 6.37
C ASP A 155 23.14 3.24 5.33
N ASP A 156 22.57 3.75 4.24
CA ASP A 156 23.28 4.34 3.12
C ASP A 156 23.37 5.86 3.22
N ILE A 157 22.78 6.47 4.26
CA ILE A 157 22.79 7.92 4.45
C ILE A 157 24.22 8.45 4.61
N PRO A 158 25.13 7.87 5.42
CA PRO A 158 26.49 8.37 5.54
C PRO A 158 27.23 8.42 4.19
N GLU A 159 27.13 7.35 3.40
CA GLU A 159 27.75 7.27 2.07
C GLU A 159 27.13 8.31 1.11
N MET A 160 25.80 8.48 1.16
CA MET A 160 25.11 9.50 0.38
C MET A 160 25.53 10.91 0.76
N VAL A 161 25.69 11.21 2.05
CA VAL A 161 26.12 12.51 2.55
C VAL A 161 27.55 12.78 2.09
N GLU A 162 28.47 11.84 2.29
CA GLU A 162 29.86 11.99 1.86
C GLU A 162 29.97 12.20 0.34
N LYS A 163 29.20 11.45 -0.45
CA LYS A 163 29.18 11.57 -1.91
C LYS A 163 28.72 12.94 -2.42
N HIS A 164 27.75 13.58 -1.77
CA HIS A 164 27.14 14.82 -2.26
C HIS A 164 27.64 16.09 -1.56
N TYR A 165 28.07 15.98 -0.30
CA TYR A 165 28.46 17.10 0.54
C TYR A 165 29.91 17.02 1.04
N GLY A 166 30.62 15.94 0.73
CA GLY A 166 31.95 15.68 1.27
C GLY A 166 31.91 15.14 2.70
N ARG A 167 33.07 14.80 3.24
CA ARG A 167 33.20 14.33 4.62
C ARG A 167 32.94 15.50 5.57
N ILE A 168 31.80 15.46 6.25
CA ILE A 168 31.41 16.42 7.31
C ILE A 168 32.12 16.07 8.60
#